data_AF-A0A146K0W1-F1
#
_entry.id   AF-A0A146K0W1-F1
#
_cell.length_a   1.000
_cell.length_b   1.000
_cell.length_c   1.000
_cell.angle_alpha   90.00
_cell.angle_beta   90.00
_cell.angle_gamma   90.00
#
_symmetry.space_group_name_H-M   'P 1'
#
loop_
_entity.id
_entity.type
_entity.pdbx_description
1 polymer ?
#
loop_
_entity_poly.entity_id
_entity_poly.type
_entity_poly.pdbx_seq_one_letter_code
_entity_poly.pdbx_strand_id
1 'polypeptide(L)'
;LTLMETYLMQIADSQGAAISQEFQANLNGSDIISDASGIITYTTTETLADITIKYHNLVVFSQQAFTLSNQSINLNQQVVKINFIGCYTDSINVTYNNTIRPTECSATEYFIFVADQQVSVGGIGYNATTQAITGTTFEITATIAMNLAPVQFQLNDSTAQLNQTFQLTANQINYNCTQGVCGFLPTNKTTSISISYNNVSVFTDNISNDNKTLIITQKVATATVTGCTTVNVTYLGTTYPVPCTVPVSFPAPTVDGNITFLALNQTIVVQYTAAEFVNFETLFAATIYTVEVSLTVGGQLLNTSVEATVNNQTFVVGTGKFNFSTVYNSTQLIVQRQNLTVANATLNTSVQQTVELQKLLIVNSSVSATIQIGDANTTGLSQTVLMPQNGTSIKVSAAGFDTFETQIDVDKFTAFENVLQVNLNVSKIMLQIQFNYTNMTQQFEVQTTNENITCNGSCLIVPTEQPIVVRFKGLVVYNATSTGVINITQKVVSFNSTAKQYNLTYGNETTLQNGTMAMLAPAQDATSINIL
;
A
#
# COMPACT_ATOMS: atom_id res chain seq x y z
N LEU A 1 111.23 4.87 -32.54
CA LEU A 1 110.46 4.10 -31.54
C LEU A 1 109.85 5.12 -30.60
N THR A 2 108.58 5.47 -30.81
CA THR A 2 107.82 6.22 -29.80
C THR A 2 107.50 5.25 -28.67
N LEU A 3 107.91 5.60 -27.44
CA LEU A 3 107.61 4.79 -26.26
C LEU A 3 106.12 4.94 -25.97
N MET A 4 105.37 3.84 -25.95
CA MET A 4 104.00 3.85 -25.45
C MET A 4 104.05 3.66 -23.93
N GLU A 5 103.37 4.53 -23.20
CA GLU A 5 103.20 4.41 -21.75
C GLU A 5 101.79 3.91 -21.45
N THR A 6 101.68 3.04 -20.46
CA THR A 6 100.40 2.53 -19.97
C THR A 6 100.12 3.13 -18.59
N TYR A 7 98.95 3.76 -18.48
CA TYR A 7 98.45 4.39 -17.27
C TYR A 7 97.28 3.58 -16.70
N LEU A 8 97.29 3.40 -15.39
CA LEU A 8 96.20 2.84 -14.60
C LEU A 8 95.52 3.98 -13.83
N MET A 9 94.28 4.27 -14.18
CA MET A 9 93.50 5.32 -13.54
C MET A 9 92.31 4.73 -12.80
N GLN A 10 92.05 5.25 -11.61
CA GLN A 10 90.87 4.96 -10.82
C GLN A 10 90.23 6.29 -10.41
N ILE A 11 88.94 6.29 -10.11
CA ILE A 11 88.28 7.44 -9.48
C ILE A 11 88.13 7.20 -7.98
N ALA A 12 88.24 8.26 -7.20
CA ALA A 12 87.94 8.26 -5.77
C ALA A 12 86.95 9.37 -5.43
N ASP A 13 86.28 9.23 -4.30
CA ASP A 13 85.43 10.28 -3.77
C ASP A 13 86.26 11.47 -3.25
N SER A 14 85.57 12.50 -2.77
CA SER A 14 86.21 13.70 -2.21
C SER A 14 87.05 13.44 -0.96
N GLN A 15 86.93 12.26 -0.35
CA GLN A 15 87.70 11.81 0.81
C GLN A 15 88.82 10.83 0.43
N GLY A 16 89.04 10.59 -0.87
CA GLY A 16 90.07 9.71 -1.37
C GLY A 16 89.73 8.22 -1.31
N ALA A 17 88.49 7.85 -1.01
CA ALA A 17 88.05 6.46 -1.06
C ALA A 17 87.79 6.05 -2.52
N ALA A 18 88.41 4.96 -2.96
CA ALA A 18 88.25 4.42 -4.31
C ALA A 18 86.79 4.04 -4.61
N ILE A 19 86.31 4.42 -5.80
CA ILE A 19 84.98 4.10 -6.32
C ILE A 19 85.14 2.87 -7.22
N SER A 20 84.65 1.73 -6.76
CA SER A 20 84.81 0.41 -7.38
C SER A 20 83.66 0.05 -8.33
N GLN A 21 83.07 1.04 -8.99
CA GLN A 21 81.98 0.87 -9.95
C GLN A 21 82.46 1.21 -11.37
N GLU A 22 81.79 0.62 -12.36
CA GLU A 22 82.07 0.89 -13.76
C GLU A 22 81.76 2.36 -14.10
N PHE A 23 82.67 3.00 -14.84
CA PHE A 23 82.49 4.35 -15.39
C PHE A 23 83.12 4.46 -16.77
N GLN A 24 82.75 5.51 -17.50
CA GLN A 24 83.30 5.81 -18.82
C GLN A 24 84.23 7.02 -18.72
N ALA A 25 85.43 6.95 -19.27
CA ALA A 25 86.28 8.11 -19.49
C ALA A 25 86.46 8.35 -21.00
N ASN A 26 86.27 9.59 -21.43
CA ASN A 26 86.74 10.06 -22.72
C ASN A 26 88.13 10.65 -22.53
N LEU A 27 89.13 10.08 -23.21
CA LEU A 27 90.52 10.53 -23.19
C LEU A 27 90.95 10.86 -24.61
N ASN A 28 91.23 12.14 -24.87
CA ASN A 28 91.59 12.65 -26.22
C ASN A 28 90.59 12.21 -27.30
N GLY A 29 89.30 12.25 -26.99
CA GLY A 29 88.23 11.86 -27.90
C GLY A 29 87.93 10.36 -27.94
N SER A 30 88.71 9.52 -27.26
CA SER A 30 88.48 8.07 -27.19
C SER A 30 87.71 7.67 -25.94
N ASP A 31 86.55 7.05 -26.10
CA ASP A 31 85.75 6.53 -25.00
C ASP A 31 86.29 5.18 -24.51
N ILE A 32 86.57 5.08 -23.21
CA ILE A 32 87.07 3.89 -22.54
C ILE A 32 86.18 3.61 -21.33
N ILE A 33 85.81 2.34 -21.15
CA ILE A 33 85.01 1.89 -20.01
C ILE A 33 85.98 1.23 -19.02
N SER A 34 85.85 1.57 -17.74
CA SER A 34 86.63 0.91 -16.69
C SER A 34 86.26 -0.56 -16.55
N ASP A 35 87.11 -1.35 -15.92
CA ASP A 35 86.72 -2.69 -15.49
C ASP A 35 85.71 -2.65 -14.32
N ALA A 36 85.26 -3.84 -13.90
CA ALA A 36 84.34 -4.00 -12.76
C ALA A 36 84.92 -3.59 -11.40
N SER A 37 86.23 -3.30 -11.33
CA SER A 37 86.89 -2.77 -10.13
C SER A 37 87.05 -1.24 -10.18
N GLY A 38 86.50 -0.59 -11.22
CA GLY A 38 86.63 0.85 -11.43
C GLY A 38 88.03 1.28 -11.88
N ILE A 39 88.75 0.44 -12.61
CA ILE A 39 90.10 0.76 -13.13
C ILE A 39 90.07 0.88 -14.65
N ILE A 40 90.61 1.98 -15.17
CA ILE A 40 90.89 2.18 -16.60
C ILE A 40 92.36 1.90 -16.86
N THR A 41 92.63 1.04 -17.85
CA THR A 41 93.97 0.89 -18.44
C THR A 41 94.01 1.64 -19.75
N TYR A 42 94.84 2.68 -19.85
CA TYR A 42 94.98 3.50 -21.04
C TYR A 42 96.43 3.53 -21.52
N THR A 43 96.66 3.19 -22.79
CA THR A 43 97.99 3.23 -23.39
C THR A 43 98.04 4.33 -24.44
N THR A 44 99.00 5.24 -24.31
CA THR A 44 99.17 6.37 -25.23
C THR A 44 100.64 6.77 -25.37
N THR A 45 100.95 7.57 -26.38
CA THR A 45 102.26 8.24 -26.55
C THR A 45 102.25 9.69 -26.04
N GLU A 46 101.09 10.19 -25.60
CA GLU A 46 100.90 11.55 -25.09
C GLU A 46 100.83 11.54 -23.56
N THR A 47 101.49 12.49 -22.89
CA THR A 47 101.47 12.60 -21.42
C THR A 47 100.36 13.50 -20.89
N LEU A 48 99.70 14.24 -21.79
CA LEU A 48 98.55 15.11 -21.50
C LEU A 48 97.33 14.60 -22.26
N ALA A 49 96.19 14.58 -21.60
CA ALA A 49 94.92 14.29 -22.24
C ALA A 49 93.82 15.25 -21.80
N ASP A 50 92.92 15.58 -22.71
CA ASP A 50 91.61 16.07 -22.31
C ASP A 50 90.83 14.88 -21.77
N ILE A 51 90.44 14.96 -20.50
CA ILE A 51 89.73 13.90 -19.80
C ILE A 51 88.32 14.36 -19.47
N THR A 52 87.34 13.50 -19.75
CA THR A 52 85.97 13.65 -19.27
C THR A 52 85.49 12.33 -18.70
N ILE A 53 85.14 12.30 -17.43
CA ILE A 53 84.66 11.11 -16.73
C ILE A 53 83.13 11.21 -16.63
N LYS A 54 82.47 10.16 -17.11
CA LYS A 54 81.03 9.95 -17.03
C LYS A 54 80.71 8.78 -16.11
N TYR A 55 79.84 9.02 -15.14
CA TYR A 55 79.25 7.98 -14.28
C TYR A 55 77.75 7.91 -14.58
N HIS A 56 77.25 6.76 -15.03
CA HIS A 56 75.86 6.60 -15.52
C HIS A 56 75.41 7.73 -16.48
N ASN A 57 76.26 8.06 -17.47
CA ASN A 57 76.07 9.14 -18.45
C ASN A 57 76.09 10.58 -17.89
N LEU A 58 76.36 10.77 -16.59
CA LEU A 58 76.56 12.09 -15.99
C LEU A 58 78.04 12.46 -16.03
N VAL A 59 78.37 13.64 -16.51
CA VAL A 59 79.75 14.17 -16.43
C VAL A 59 80.05 14.56 -14.98
N VAL A 60 80.89 13.79 -14.31
CA VAL A 60 81.27 14.00 -12.90
C VAL A 60 82.65 14.65 -12.75
N PHE A 61 83.45 14.64 -13.82
CA PHE A 61 84.74 15.32 -13.90
C PHE A 61 85.08 15.64 -15.34
N SER A 62 85.66 16.81 -15.57
CA SER A 62 86.20 17.20 -16.87
C SER A 62 87.36 18.15 -16.67
N GLN A 63 88.49 17.87 -17.33
CA GLN A 63 89.68 18.69 -17.25
C GLN A 63 90.41 18.68 -18.60
N GLN A 64 90.82 19.86 -19.05
CA GLN A 64 91.71 20.01 -20.20
C GLN A 64 93.16 19.87 -19.78
N ALA A 65 93.98 19.29 -20.66
CA ALA A 65 95.41 19.09 -20.43
C ALA A 65 95.72 18.41 -19.06
N PHE A 66 95.02 17.31 -18.78
CA PHE A 66 95.25 16.48 -17.60
C PHE A 66 96.53 15.65 -17.76
N THR A 67 97.45 15.75 -16.81
CA THR A 67 98.67 14.93 -16.78
C THR A 67 98.33 13.49 -16.42
N LEU A 68 98.54 12.58 -17.36
CA LEU A 68 98.33 11.15 -17.15
C LEU A 68 99.39 10.60 -16.18
N SER A 69 98.93 9.89 -15.15
CA SER A 69 99.78 9.18 -14.20
C SER A 69 99.01 8.02 -13.57
N ASN A 70 99.73 7.09 -12.95
CA ASN A 70 99.12 6.01 -12.18
C ASN A 70 98.59 6.57 -10.85
N GLN A 71 97.36 7.09 -10.86
CA GLN A 71 96.77 7.77 -9.71
C GLN A 71 95.25 7.57 -9.63
N SER A 72 94.73 7.88 -8.43
CA SER A 72 93.30 8.05 -8.23
C SER A 72 92.90 9.50 -8.51
N ILE A 73 91.81 9.69 -9.26
CA ILE A 73 91.23 11.00 -9.58
C ILE A 73 90.12 11.26 -8.56
N ASN A 74 90.36 12.21 -7.65
CA ASN A 74 89.34 12.60 -6.67
C ASN A 74 88.23 13.41 -7.35
N LEU A 75 87.01 12.88 -7.26
CA LEU A 75 85.82 13.51 -7.80
C LEU A 75 85.26 14.49 -6.76
N ASN A 76 85.11 15.75 -7.19
CA ASN A 76 84.52 16.80 -6.34
C ASN A 76 82.99 16.84 -6.42
N GLN A 77 82.40 16.12 -7.39
CA GLN A 77 80.96 16.02 -7.56
C GLN A 77 80.47 14.67 -7.04
N GLN A 78 79.44 14.71 -6.19
CA GLN A 78 78.69 13.51 -5.79
C GLN A 78 77.54 13.27 -6.77
N VAL A 79 77.05 12.05 -6.81
CA VAL A 79 75.92 11.61 -7.64
C VAL A 79 74.79 11.15 -6.75
N VAL A 80 73.55 11.49 -7.13
CA VAL A 80 72.33 11.01 -6.48
C VAL A 80 71.73 9.91 -7.34
N LYS A 81 71.53 8.75 -6.74
CA LYS A 81 70.81 7.61 -7.29
C LYS A 81 69.41 7.56 -6.68
N ILE A 82 68.39 7.68 -7.52
CA ILE A 82 66.99 7.73 -7.08
C ILE A 82 66.27 6.48 -7.56
N ASN A 83 65.72 5.73 -6.61
CA ASN A 83 64.84 4.59 -6.86
C ASN A 83 63.41 4.95 -6.49
N PHE A 84 62.44 4.43 -7.24
CA PHE A 84 61.02 4.64 -6.98
C PHE A 84 60.35 3.33 -6.60
N ILE A 85 59.41 3.40 -5.65
CA ILE A 85 58.60 2.26 -5.24
C ILE A 85 57.13 2.70 -5.15
N GLY A 86 56.20 1.76 -5.35
CA GLY A 86 54.75 2.03 -5.24
C GLY A 86 54.08 2.65 -6.47
N CYS A 87 54.82 2.90 -7.56
CA CYS A 87 54.31 3.49 -8.79
C CYS A 87 54.23 2.51 -10.00
N TYR A 88 54.23 1.20 -9.74
CA TYR A 88 54.10 0.13 -10.76
C TYR A 88 55.04 0.33 -11.97
N THR A 89 54.54 0.21 -13.20
CA THR A 89 55.30 0.43 -14.46
C THR A 89 54.97 1.80 -15.07
N ASP A 90 54.54 2.75 -14.26
CA ASP A 90 53.98 4.00 -14.76
C ASP A 90 55.06 5.02 -15.11
N SER A 91 54.71 5.91 -16.04
CA SER A 91 55.53 7.10 -16.28
C SER A 91 55.28 8.13 -15.19
N ILE A 92 56.36 8.58 -14.57
CA ILE A 92 56.39 9.56 -13.49
C ILE A 92 57.29 10.73 -13.91
N ASN A 93 57.02 11.91 -13.38
CA ASN A 93 57.84 13.09 -13.56
C ASN A 93 58.71 13.29 -12.32
N VAL A 94 60.02 13.27 -12.52
CA VAL A 94 61.02 13.54 -11.49
C VAL A 94 61.55 14.95 -11.70
N THR A 95 61.39 15.79 -10.70
CA THR A 95 61.90 17.15 -10.67
C THR A 95 63.08 17.22 -9.70
N TYR A 96 64.26 17.56 -10.20
CA TYR A 96 65.44 17.77 -9.38
C TYR A 96 66.25 18.94 -9.94
N ASN A 97 66.63 19.90 -9.09
CA ASN A 97 67.36 21.10 -9.48
C ASN A 97 66.71 21.83 -10.70
N ASN A 98 65.41 22.11 -10.62
CA ASN A 98 64.58 22.72 -11.67
C ASN A 98 64.53 21.96 -13.01
N THR A 99 65.07 20.75 -13.08
CA THR A 99 64.99 19.89 -14.28
C THR A 99 63.87 18.87 -14.07
N ILE A 100 62.93 18.82 -15.01
CA ILE A 100 61.85 17.82 -15.02
C ILE A 100 62.22 16.73 -16.03
N ARG A 101 62.21 15.47 -15.60
CA ARG A 101 62.43 14.31 -16.46
C ARG A 101 61.26 13.33 -16.34
N PRO A 102 60.57 13.00 -17.44
CA PRO A 102 59.69 11.86 -17.46
C PRO A 102 60.53 10.58 -17.45
N THR A 103 60.19 9.65 -16.56
CA THR A 103 60.86 8.35 -16.44
C THR A 103 59.84 7.26 -16.11
N GLU A 104 60.22 5.99 -16.23
CA GLU A 104 59.41 4.88 -15.74
C GLU A 104 59.67 4.64 -14.26
N CYS A 105 58.65 4.30 -13.48
CA CYS A 105 58.79 4.02 -12.06
C CYS A 105 59.82 2.90 -11.76
N SER A 106 59.94 1.91 -12.64
CA SER A 106 60.95 0.85 -12.53
C SER A 106 62.37 1.30 -12.86
N ALA A 107 62.56 2.48 -13.46
CA ALA A 107 63.86 2.99 -13.82
C ALA A 107 64.53 3.65 -12.61
N THR A 108 65.85 3.46 -12.50
CA THR A 108 66.68 4.23 -11.56
C THR A 108 67.17 5.49 -12.26
N GLU A 109 66.97 6.65 -11.64
CA GLU A 109 67.47 7.92 -12.15
C GLU A 109 68.77 8.33 -11.46
N TYR A 110 69.65 8.97 -12.22
CA TYR A 110 70.91 9.53 -11.72
C TYR A 110 70.97 11.04 -11.96
N PHE A 111 71.36 11.81 -10.95
CA PHE A 111 71.58 13.25 -11.02
C PHE A 111 72.90 13.66 -10.37
N ILE A 112 73.47 14.79 -10.81
CA ILE A 112 74.59 15.42 -10.07
C ILE A 112 74.04 15.99 -8.77
N PHE A 113 74.67 15.65 -7.64
CA PHE A 113 74.25 16.16 -6.33
C PHE A 113 74.45 17.67 -6.25
N VAL A 114 73.43 18.35 -5.78
CA VAL A 114 73.46 19.78 -5.44
C VAL A 114 72.97 19.93 -4.01
N ALA A 115 73.76 20.61 -3.18
CA ALA A 115 73.43 20.83 -1.78
C ALA A 115 72.07 21.54 -1.63
N ASP A 116 71.35 21.20 -0.56
CA ASP A 116 70.04 21.76 -0.20
C ASP A 116 68.93 21.56 -1.25
N GLN A 117 69.12 20.68 -2.23
CA GLN A 117 68.08 20.33 -3.21
C GLN A 117 67.15 19.24 -2.69
N GLN A 118 65.92 19.32 -3.18
CA GLN A 118 64.89 18.29 -2.98
C GLN A 118 64.57 17.64 -4.31
N VAL A 119 64.27 16.36 -4.26
CA VAL A 119 63.64 15.65 -5.37
C VAL A 119 62.13 15.70 -5.16
N SER A 120 61.39 16.15 -6.17
CA SER A 120 59.93 16.08 -6.19
C SER A 120 59.50 15.12 -7.28
N VAL A 121 58.63 14.18 -6.95
CA VAL A 121 58.15 13.14 -7.87
C VAL A 121 56.63 13.20 -7.90
N GLY A 122 56.06 13.19 -9.09
CA GLY A 122 54.61 13.17 -9.28
C GLY A 122 54.21 12.49 -10.58
N GLY A 123 52.96 12.04 -10.63
CA GLY A 123 52.39 11.39 -11.81
C GLY A 123 50.87 11.47 -11.74
N ILE A 124 50.21 11.19 -12.86
CA ILE A 124 48.74 11.13 -12.88
C ILE A 124 48.31 9.97 -11.97
N GLY A 125 47.39 10.24 -11.05
CA GLY A 125 46.87 9.26 -10.09
C GLY A 125 47.73 9.06 -8.83
N TYR A 126 48.78 9.85 -8.64
CA TYR A 126 49.66 9.78 -7.46
C TYR A 126 49.74 11.13 -6.74
N ASN A 127 49.90 11.08 -5.41
CA ASN A 127 50.25 12.26 -4.64
C ASN A 127 51.70 12.67 -4.96
N ALA A 128 51.94 13.96 -5.13
CA ALA A 128 53.29 14.47 -5.27
C ALA A 128 54.09 14.22 -3.98
N THR A 129 55.22 13.54 -4.09
CA THR A 129 56.13 13.27 -2.97
C THR A 129 57.37 14.13 -3.14
N THR A 130 57.80 14.81 -2.07
CA THR A 130 59.05 15.59 -2.08
C THR A 130 59.96 15.13 -0.95
N GLN A 131 61.24 14.91 -1.26
CA GLN A 131 62.22 14.41 -0.33
C GLN A 131 63.52 15.22 -0.43
N ALA A 132 64.08 15.63 0.72
CA ALA A 132 65.41 16.22 0.77
C ALA A 132 66.48 15.14 0.56
N ILE A 133 67.50 15.46 -0.25
CA ILE A 133 68.63 14.56 -0.47
C ILE A 133 69.77 14.97 0.46
N THR A 134 70.18 14.07 1.34
CA THR A 134 71.29 14.27 2.27
C THR A 134 72.23 13.06 2.22
N GLY A 135 73.53 13.29 2.08
CA GLY A 135 74.52 12.23 2.11
C GLY A 135 75.93 12.76 1.95
N THR A 136 76.91 11.97 2.38
CA THR A 136 78.34 12.32 2.36
C THR A 136 79.19 11.36 1.51
N THR A 137 78.60 10.30 0.97
CA THR A 137 79.24 9.34 0.06
C THR A 137 79.25 9.86 -1.38
N PHE A 138 80.12 9.34 -2.24
CA PHE A 138 80.11 9.68 -3.66
C PHE A 138 78.75 9.40 -4.31
N GLU A 139 78.20 8.19 -4.14
CA GLU A 139 76.84 7.84 -4.55
C GLU A 139 75.90 7.94 -3.35
N ILE A 140 74.93 8.86 -3.42
CA ILE A 140 73.87 9.05 -2.43
C ILE A 140 72.62 8.33 -2.95
N THR A 141 72.16 7.30 -2.25
CA THR A 141 70.93 6.58 -2.63
C THR A 141 69.71 7.17 -1.92
N ALA A 142 68.68 7.50 -2.69
CA ALA A 142 67.36 7.87 -2.19
C ALA A 142 66.30 6.93 -2.75
N THR A 143 65.37 6.49 -1.90
CA THR A 143 64.22 5.68 -2.30
C THR A 143 62.95 6.45 -2.00
N ILE A 144 62.19 6.76 -3.04
CA ILE A 144 60.97 7.56 -2.94
C ILE A 144 59.76 6.65 -3.11
N ALA A 145 58.92 6.59 -2.07
CA ALA A 145 57.65 5.90 -2.13
C ALA A 145 56.57 6.81 -2.72
N MET A 146 55.88 6.30 -3.73
CA MET A 146 54.72 6.95 -4.33
C MET A 146 53.43 6.36 -3.77
N ASN A 147 52.51 7.24 -3.39
CA ASN A 147 51.20 6.87 -2.88
C ASN A 147 50.13 7.30 -3.88
N LEU A 148 49.13 6.45 -4.08
CA LEU A 148 47.99 6.79 -4.93
C LEU A 148 47.22 7.98 -4.37
N ALA A 149 46.77 8.86 -5.27
CA ALA A 149 45.91 9.97 -4.91
C ALA A 149 44.45 9.51 -4.76
N PRO A 150 43.63 10.17 -3.93
CA PRO A 150 42.19 9.95 -3.92
C PRO A 150 41.61 10.21 -5.30
N VAL A 151 40.76 9.29 -5.76
CA VAL A 151 40.05 9.43 -7.04
C VAL A 151 38.71 10.07 -6.76
N GLN A 152 38.35 11.07 -7.55
CA GLN A 152 37.03 11.68 -7.54
C GLN A 152 36.38 11.55 -8.92
N PHE A 153 35.12 11.19 -8.94
CA PHE A 153 34.34 11.14 -10.17
C PHE A 153 32.94 11.68 -9.97
N GLN A 154 32.41 12.24 -11.06
CA GLN A 154 31.09 12.82 -11.13
C GLN A 154 30.18 11.91 -11.94
N LEU A 155 28.99 11.62 -11.42
CA LEU A 155 27.98 10.83 -12.09
C LEU A 155 27.06 11.74 -12.90
N ASN A 156 26.93 11.43 -14.19
CA ASN A 156 26.09 12.17 -15.10
C ASN A 156 25.03 11.28 -15.74
N ASP A 157 23.85 11.85 -15.93
CA ASP A 157 22.88 11.39 -16.91
C ASP A 157 23.16 12.10 -18.24
N SER A 158 23.73 11.37 -19.19
CA SER A 158 24.16 11.88 -20.50
C SER A 158 25.14 13.05 -20.37
N THR A 159 24.65 14.27 -20.15
CA THR A 159 25.47 15.48 -19.95
C THR A 159 25.16 16.23 -18.65
N ALA A 160 24.06 15.92 -17.97
CA ALA A 160 23.65 16.58 -16.74
C ALA A 160 24.18 15.86 -15.51
N GLN A 161 24.67 16.61 -14.52
CA GLN A 161 25.07 16.06 -13.23
C GLN A 161 23.87 15.48 -12.48
N LEU A 162 24.05 14.29 -11.92
CA LEU A 162 23.09 13.70 -11.00
C LEU A 162 23.23 14.35 -9.63
N ASN A 163 22.13 14.82 -9.06
CA ASN A 163 22.14 15.51 -7.75
C ASN A 163 21.66 14.61 -6.60
N GLN A 164 21.43 13.32 -6.88
CA GLN A 164 21.01 12.33 -5.89
C GLN A 164 22.19 11.81 -5.06
N THR A 165 21.86 11.12 -3.97
CA THR A 165 22.83 10.37 -3.15
C THR A 165 22.95 8.94 -3.70
N PHE A 166 24.18 8.48 -3.89
CA PHE A 166 24.48 7.13 -4.37
C PHE A 166 25.35 6.40 -3.35
N GLN A 167 25.35 5.07 -3.42
CA GLN A 167 26.30 4.25 -2.70
C GLN A 167 27.34 3.69 -3.68
N LEU A 168 28.60 3.99 -3.43
CA LEU A 168 29.75 3.44 -4.15
C LEU A 168 30.33 2.28 -3.34
N THR A 169 30.52 1.12 -3.93
CA THR A 169 31.36 0.07 -3.37
C THR A 169 32.69 0.05 -4.13
N ALA A 170 33.80 0.28 -3.44
CA ALA A 170 35.14 0.21 -3.98
C ALA A 170 36.07 -0.46 -2.95
N ASN A 171 36.97 -1.34 -3.39
CA ASN A 171 37.84 -2.09 -2.46
C ASN A 171 37.06 -2.84 -1.36
N GLN A 172 35.85 -3.32 -1.67
CA GLN A 172 34.93 -3.97 -0.71
C GLN A 172 34.44 -3.04 0.44
N ILE A 173 34.64 -1.73 0.31
CA ILE A 173 34.18 -0.71 1.26
C ILE A 173 33.07 0.10 0.59
N ASN A 174 32.02 0.40 1.35
CA ASN A 174 30.92 1.26 0.91
C ASN A 174 31.19 2.71 1.27
N TYR A 175 31.07 3.59 0.28
CA TYR A 175 31.21 5.04 0.37
C TYR A 175 29.90 5.69 -0.05
N ASN A 176 29.58 6.83 0.56
CA ASN A 176 28.42 7.62 0.16
C ASN A 176 28.85 8.71 -0.82
N CYS A 177 28.24 8.71 -2.00
CA CYS A 177 28.37 9.79 -2.96
C CYS A 177 27.30 10.84 -2.69
N THR A 178 27.70 12.09 -2.56
CA THR A 178 26.78 13.20 -2.31
C THR A 178 26.65 14.05 -3.57
N GLN A 179 25.42 14.33 -3.99
CA GLN A 179 25.14 15.12 -5.20
C GLN A 179 25.86 14.57 -6.45
N GLY A 180 25.83 13.24 -6.61
CA GLY A 180 26.50 12.54 -7.71
C GLY A 180 28.02 12.67 -7.75
N VAL A 181 28.67 13.21 -6.70
CA VAL A 181 30.13 13.21 -6.59
C VAL A 181 30.55 12.09 -5.65
N CYS A 182 31.37 11.20 -6.19
CA CYS A 182 31.92 10.05 -5.50
C CYS A 182 33.43 10.19 -5.38
N GLY A 183 34.01 9.60 -4.34
CA GLY A 183 35.45 9.44 -4.27
C GLY A 183 35.89 8.39 -3.26
N PHE A 184 37.08 7.87 -3.46
CA PHE A 184 37.70 6.86 -2.59
C PHE A 184 39.23 6.89 -2.76
N LEU A 185 39.94 6.30 -1.80
CA LEU A 185 41.38 6.06 -1.93
C LEU A 185 41.58 4.66 -2.54
N PRO A 186 42.13 4.55 -3.77
CA PRO A 186 42.38 3.27 -4.40
C PRO A 186 43.55 2.53 -3.73
N THR A 187 43.52 1.19 -3.76
CA THR A 187 44.61 0.32 -3.32
C THR A 187 45.43 -0.23 -4.48
N ASN A 188 44.87 -0.21 -5.69
CA ASN A 188 45.48 -0.65 -6.93
C ASN A 188 45.26 0.40 -8.02
N LYS A 189 46.08 0.40 -9.08
CA LYS A 189 45.97 1.32 -10.22
C LYS A 189 44.59 1.28 -10.91
N THR A 190 44.00 0.10 -10.93
CA THR A 190 42.66 -0.13 -11.43
C THR A 190 41.84 -0.73 -10.31
N THR A 191 40.71 -0.11 -9.99
CA THR A 191 39.81 -0.58 -8.93
C THR A 191 38.46 -0.93 -9.53
N SER A 192 37.96 -2.12 -9.20
CA SER A 192 36.58 -2.50 -9.51
C SER A 192 35.64 -1.74 -8.60
N ILE A 193 34.65 -1.08 -9.21
CA ILE A 193 33.63 -0.33 -8.50
C ILE A 193 32.23 -0.79 -8.90
N SER A 194 31.29 -0.68 -7.96
CA SER A 194 29.86 -0.71 -8.23
C SER A 194 29.19 0.51 -7.62
N ILE A 195 28.19 1.04 -8.31
CA ILE A 195 27.41 2.19 -7.85
C ILE A 195 25.96 1.77 -7.82
N SER A 196 25.32 2.01 -6.69
CA SER A 196 23.89 1.75 -6.50
C SER A 196 23.13 3.01 -6.08
N TYR A 197 21.86 3.06 -6.49
CA TYR A 197 20.87 4.05 -6.07
C TYR A 197 19.67 3.32 -5.52
N ASN A 198 19.29 3.59 -4.26
CA ASN A 198 18.18 2.89 -3.57
C ASN A 198 18.21 1.36 -3.74
N ASN A 199 19.40 0.74 -3.58
CA ASN A 199 19.67 -0.69 -3.77
C ASN A 199 19.58 -1.23 -5.21
N VAL A 200 19.39 -0.38 -6.22
CA VAL A 200 19.50 -0.74 -7.63
C VAL A 200 20.93 -0.51 -8.09
N SER A 201 21.61 -1.54 -8.62
CA SER A 201 22.91 -1.36 -9.27
C SER A 201 22.73 -0.59 -10.58
N VAL A 202 23.34 0.59 -10.68
CA VAL A 202 23.23 1.48 -11.85
C VAL A 202 24.51 1.53 -12.68
N PHE A 203 25.63 1.09 -12.12
CA PHE A 203 26.92 1.06 -12.80
C PHE A 203 27.86 0.05 -12.15
N THR A 204 28.66 -0.65 -12.96
CA THR A 204 29.74 -1.51 -12.48
C THR A 204 30.83 -1.53 -13.55
N ASP A 205 32.05 -1.16 -13.17
CA ASP A 205 33.19 -1.12 -14.08
C ASP A 205 34.51 -1.14 -13.30
N ASN A 206 35.61 -1.28 -14.01
CA ASN A 206 36.95 -1.08 -13.51
C ASN A 206 37.43 0.33 -13.87
N ILE A 207 37.75 1.15 -12.86
CA ILE A 207 38.21 2.51 -13.08
C ILE A 207 39.69 2.65 -12.81
N SER A 208 40.38 3.38 -13.69
CA SER A 208 41.74 3.86 -13.44
C SER A 208 41.74 4.93 -12.36
N ASN A 209 42.91 5.17 -11.76
CA ASN A 209 43.07 6.13 -10.67
C ASN A 209 43.14 7.59 -11.12
N ASP A 210 42.28 7.95 -12.07
CA ASP A 210 42.21 9.29 -12.64
C ASP A 210 40.81 9.86 -12.41
N ASN A 211 40.74 11.17 -12.16
CA ASN A 211 39.47 11.85 -12.03
C ASN A 211 38.75 11.86 -13.37
N LYS A 212 37.48 11.46 -13.38
CA LYS A 212 36.67 11.40 -14.61
C LYS A 212 35.18 11.59 -14.35
N THR A 213 34.44 11.81 -15.42
CA THR A 213 32.97 11.75 -15.40
C THR A 213 32.52 10.35 -15.82
N LEU A 214 31.58 9.78 -15.08
CA LEU A 214 30.93 8.51 -15.41
C LEU A 214 29.52 8.77 -15.92
N ILE A 215 29.19 8.20 -17.08
CA ILE A 215 27.85 8.28 -17.65
C ILE A 215 27.03 7.08 -17.18
N ILE A 216 25.94 7.35 -16.46
CA ILE A 216 25.03 6.33 -15.97
C ILE A 216 23.96 6.08 -17.04
N THR A 217 24.00 4.89 -17.64
CA THR A 217 23.06 4.47 -18.69
C THR A 217 21.83 3.76 -18.13
N GLN A 218 21.98 3.03 -17.02
CA GLN A 218 20.85 2.37 -16.36
C GLN A 218 19.99 3.41 -15.63
N LYS A 219 18.76 3.60 -16.12
CA LYS A 219 17.73 4.43 -15.48
C LYS A 219 17.01 3.66 -14.37
N VAL A 220 16.29 4.38 -13.52
CA VAL A 220 15.61 3.82 -12.35
C VAL A 220 14.13 4.19 -12.36
N ALA A 221 13.28 3.21 -12.10
CA ALA A 221 11.88 3.38 -11.79
C ALA A 221 11.71 3.38 -10.27
N THR A 222 11.20 4.47 -9.69
CA THR A 222 10.94 4.54 -8.24
C THR A 222 9.45 4.58 -8.00
N ALA A 223 8.95 3.68 -7.14
CA ALA A 223 7.57 3.62 -6.75
C ALA A 223 7.39 4.10 -5.30
N THR A 224 6.41 4.98 -5.10
CA THR A 224 6.05 5.55 -3.80
C THR A 224 4.55 5.39 -3.59
N VAL A 225 4.16 4.93 -2.41
CA VAL A 225 2.74 4.74 -2.08
C VAL A 225 2.47 5.35 -0.73
N THR A 226 1.49 6.23 -0.59
CA THR A 226 1.16 6.86 0.70
C THR A 226 -0.20 6.39 1.24
N GLY A 227 -0.42 6.56 2.55
CA GLY A 227 -1.72 6.29 3.19
C GLY A 227 -2.04 4.81 3.49
N CYS A 228 -1.01 3.97 3.59
CA CYS A 228 -1.12 2.58 4.02
C CYS A 228 0.06 2.17 4.92
N THR A 229 0.05 0.93 5.41
CA THR A 229 1.19 0.33 6.12
C THR A 229 2.07 -0.45 5.15
N THR A 230 1.48 -1.36 4.38
CA THR A 230 2.16 -2.19 3.38
C THR A 230 1.31 -2.28 2.11
N VAL A 231 1.98 -2.32 0.96
CA VAL A 231 1.39 -2.50 -0.37
C VAL A 231 2.20 -3.52 -1.15
N ASN A 232 1.55 -4.31 -2.00
CA ASN A 232 2.22 -5.18 -2.93
C ASN A 232 2.44 -4.43 -4.25
N VAL A 233 3.69 -4.14 -4.60
CA VAL A 233 4.07 -3.53 -5.87
C VAL A 233 4.46 -4.63 -6.84
N THR A 234 3.73 -4.78 -7.94
CA THR A 234 4.14 -5.67 -9.03
C THR A 234 4.79 -4.84 -10.14
N TYR A 235 6.02 -5.18 -10.47
CA TYR A 235 6.81 -4.53 -11.51
C TYR A 235 7.55 -5.60 -12.32
N LEU A 236 7.42 -5.54 -13.66
CA LEU A 236 7.96 -6.56 -14.58
C LEU A 236 7.60 -8.00 -14.19
N GLY A 237 6.35 -8.20 -13.74
CA GLY A 237 5.81 -9.51 -13.36
C GLY A 237 6.25 -10.03 -11.98
N THR A 238 7.13 -9.30 -11.26
CA THR A 238 7.55 -9.68 -9.90
C THR A 238 6.85 -8.81 -8.87
N THR A 239 6.35 -9.42 -7.80
CA THR A 239 5.61 -8.72 -6.73
C THR A 239 6.47 -8.56 -5.48
N TYR A 240 6.54 -7.34 -4.99
CA TYR A 240 7.33 -6.94 -3.82
C TYR A 240 6.42 -6.37 -2.73
N PRO A 241 6.42 -6.94 -1.51
CA PRO A 241 5.75 -6.33 -0.38
C PRO A 241 6.61 -5.16 0.11
N VAL A 242 6.08 -3.94 0.04
CA VAL A 242 6.82 -2.73 0.41
C VAL A 242 6.05 -1.90 1.45
N PRO A 243 6.74 -1.38 2.49
CA PRO A 243 6.15 -0.41 3.39
C PRO A 243 5.80 0.87 2.65
N CYS A 244 4.63 1.43 2.90
CA CYS A 244 4.18 2.66 2.23
C CYS A 244 4.99 3.92 2.64
N THR A 245 5.83 3.82 3.66
CA THR A 245 6.68 4.95 4.08
C THR A 245 8.03 4.98 3.36
N VAL A 246 8.37 3.95 2.59
CA VAL A 246 9.69 3.80 1.98
C VAL A 246 9.56 3.65 0.46
N PRO A 247 10.17 4.55 -0.34
CA PRO A 247 10.25 4.37 -1.78
C PRO A 247 10.95 3.05 -2.12
N VAL A 248 10.44 2.35 -3.13
CA VAL A 248 11.10 1.18 -3.71
C VAL A 248 11.57 1.51 -5.11
N SER A 249 12.82 1.19 -5.43
CA SER A 249 13.41 1.47 -6.73
C SER A 249 13.72 0.18 -7.48
N PHE A 250 13.56 0.22 -8.80
CA PHE A 250 13.79 -0.87 -9.73
C PHE A 250 14.61 -0.40 -10.93
N PRO A 251 15.32 -1.30 -11.63
CA PRO A 251 15.85 -0.98 -12.95
C PRO A 251 14.73 -0.55 -13.89
N ALA A 252 14.91 0.58 -14.59
CA ALA A 252 14.01 0.99 -15.65
C ALA A 252 14.02 -0.05 -16.78
N PRO A 253 12.86 -0.36 -17.38
CA PRO A 253 12.76 -1.33 -18.45
C PRO A 253 13.05 -0.68 -19.80
N THR A 254 13.34 -1.52 -20.80
CA THR A 254 13.50 -1.07 -22.20
C THR A 254 12.25 -1.31 -23.04
N VAL A 255 11.15 -1.74 -22.41
CA VAL A 255 9.87 -2.08 -23.06
C VAL A 255 8.71 -1.44 -22.30
N ASP A 256 7.61 -1.21 -23.01
CA ASP A 256 6.37 -0.71 -22.42
C ASP A 256 5.78 -1.74 -21.44
N GLY A 257 5.01 -1.26 -20.46
CA GLY A 257 4.44 -2.13 -19.45
C GLY A 257 3.59 -1.39 -18.43
N ASN A 258 3.44 -2.02 -17.26
CA ASN A 258 2.75 -1.42 -16.14
C ASN A 258 3.47 -1.69 -14.83
N ILE A 259 3.21 -0.80 -13.87
CA ILE A 259 3.43 -1.03 -12.47
C ILE A 259 2.07 -1.11 -11.79
N THR A 260 1.89 -2.11 -10.93
CA THR A 260 0.63 -2.26 -10.20
C THR A 260 0.86 -2.17 -8.71
N PHE A 261 -0.11 -1.56 -8.03
CA PHE A 261 -0.14 -1.41 -6.59
C PHE A 261 -1.39 -2.14 -6.09
N LEU A 262 -1.19 -3.26 -5.41
CA LEU A 262 -2.26 -4.02 -4.79
C LEU A 262 -2.30 -3.73 -3.29
N ALA A 263 -3.36 -3.04 -2.87
CA ALA A 263 -3.66 -2.78 -1.47
C ALA A 263 -5.14 -3.04 -1.21
N LEU A 264 -5.46 -3.71 -0.10
CA LEU A 264 -6.85 -3.89 0.36
C LEU A 264 -7.76 -4.55 -0.69
N ASN A 265 -7.21 -5.51 -1.46
CA ASN A 265 -7.88 -6.16 -2.59
C ASN A 265 -8.29 -5.22 -3.74
N GLN A 266 -7.73 -4.00 -3.78
CA GLN A 266 -7.87 -3.04 -4.88
C GLN A 266 -6.53 -2.93 -5.62
N THR A 267 -6.59 -2.91 -6.94
CA THR A 267 -5.40 -2.81 -7.81
C THR A 267 -5.40 -1.46 -8.51
N ILE A 268 -4.35 -0.67 -8.28
CA ILE A 268 -4.02 0.50 -9.11
C ILE A 268 -3.07 0.02 -10.19
N VAL A 269 -3.35 0.36 -11.45
CA VAL A 269 -2.46 0.05 -12.58
C VAL A 269 -2.01 1.37 -13.19
N VAL A 270 -0.70 1.60 -13.20
CA VAL A 270 -0.09 2.73 -13.91
C VAL A 270 0.65 2.15 -15.11
N GLN A 271 0.19 2.51 -16.31
CA GLN A 271 0.88 2.15 -17.55
C GLN A 271 2.07 3.08 -17.74
N TYR A 272 3.15 2.55 -18.30
CA TYR A 272 4.31 3.33 -18.71
C TYR A 272 4.77 2.93 -20.11
N THR A 273 5.47 3.85 -20.76
CA THR A 273 6.20 3.57 -22.00
C THR A 273 7.71 3.60 -21.77
N ALA A 274 8.48 2.81 -22.53
CA ALA A 274 9.94 2.82 -22.43
C ALA A 274 10.54 4.22 -22.66
N ALA A 275 9.84 5.06 -23.44
CA ALA A 275 10.23 6.43 -23.72
C ALA A 275 10.10 7.37 -22.52
N GLU A 276 9.36 7.03 -21.46
CA GLU A 276 9.20 7.86 -20.26
C GLU A 276 10.43 7.85 -19.35
N PHE A 277 11.35 6.89 -19.55
CA PHE A 277 12.62 6.78 -18.81
C PHE A 277 13.73 7.63 -19.43
N VAL A 278 13.42 8.89 -19.79
CA VAL A 278 14.41 9.84 -20.33
C VAL A 278 15.38 10.31 -19.26
N ASN A 279 14.85 10.62 -18.08
CA ASN A 279 15.63 11.06 -16.92
C ASN A 279 16.14 9.85 -16.15
N PHE A 280 17.19 10.05 -15.37
CA PHE A 280 17.76 9.04 -14.48
C PHE A 280 16.73 8.34 -13.61
N GLU A 281 15.78 9.08 -13.04
CA GLU A 281 14.72 8.55 -12.19
C GLU A 281 13.33 8.94 -12.72
N THR A 282 12.46 7.94 -12.88
CA THR A 282 11.03 8.12 -13.16
C THR A 282 10.23 7.69 -11.93
N LEU A 283 9.39 8.60 -11.42
CA LEU A 283 8.61 8.39 -10.20
C LEU A 283 7.18 7.91 -10.53
N PHE A 284 6.79 6.81 -9.91
CA PHE A 284 5.42 6.30 -9.87
C PHE A 284 4.86 6.55 -8.46
N ALA A 285 3.76 7.29 -8.36
CA ALA A 285 3.13 7.62 -7.09
C ALA A 285 1.70 7.06 -7.04
N ALA A 286 1.35 6.47 -5.90
CA ALA A 286 -0.01 6.06 -5.58
C ALA A 286 -0.40 6.55 -4.17
N THR A 287 -1.68 6.84 -3.96
CA THR A 287 -2.19 7.26 -2.66
C THR A 287 -3.41 6.43 -2.31
N ILE A 288 -3.39 5.84 -1.11
CA ILE A 288 -4.53 5.16 -0.51
C ILE A 288 -5.16 6.12 0.48
N TYR A 289 -6.45 6.39 0.29
CA TYR A 289 -7.23 7.28 1.13
C TYR A 289 -7.95 6.46 2.19
N THR A 290 -7.89 6.88 3.45
CA THR A 290 -8.77 6.39 4.51
C THR A 290 -9.90 7.38 4.70
N VAL A 291 -11.13 6.92 4.53
CA VAL A 291 -12.36 7.71 4.63
C VAL A 291 -13.13 7.26 5.86
N GLU A 292 -13.35 8.18 6.80
CA GLU A 292 -14.30 7.99 7.91
C GLU A 292 -15.71 8.34 7.42
N VAL A 293 -16.65 7.42 7.61
CA VAL A 293 -18.06 7.63 7.29
C VAL A 293 -18.86 7.62 8.58
N SER A 294 -19.64 8.69 8.78
CA SER A 294 -20.66 8.78 9.82
C SER A 294 -22.04 8.61 9.19
N LEU A 295 -22.77 7.59 9.62
CA LEU A 295 -24.16 7.32 9.26
C LEU A 295 -25.08 8.01 10.27
N THR A 296 -25.98 8.86 9.78
CA THR A 296 -26.88 9.65 10.62
C THR A 296 -28.35 9.45 10.29
N VAL A 297 -29.22 9.72 11.26
CA VAL A 297 -30.67 9.80 11.11
C VAL A 297 -31.17 11.00 11.89
N GLY A 298 -31.84 11.94 11.22
CA GLY A 298 -32.23 13.22 11.80
C GLY A 298 -31.03 14.02 12.32
N GLY A 299 -29.85 13.87 11.71
CA GLY A 299 -28.60 14.49 12.17
C GLY A 299 -27.99 13.87 13.43
N GLN A 300 -28.57 12.80 13.98
CA GLN A 300 -27.99 12.04 15.09
C GLN A 300 -27.24 10.82 14.57
N LEU A 301 -26.17 10.43 15.25
CA LEU A 301 -25.40 9.24 14.87
C LEU A 301 -26.25 7.98 15.04
N LEU A 302 -26.18 7.09 14.06
CA LEU A 302 -26.90 5.83 14.10
C LEU A 302 -26.43 4.99 15.30
N ASN A 303 -27.38 4.44 16.05
CA ASN A 303 -27.15 3.62 17.25
C ASN A 303 -27.59 2.15 17.08
N THR A 304 -27.90 1.75 15.85
CA THR A 304 -28.43 0.42 15.48
C THR A 304 -27.58 -0.17 14.38
N SER A 305 -27.43 -1.50 14.36
CA SER A 305 -26.59 -2.18 13.37
C SER A 305 -27.18 -2.17 11.95
N VAL A 306 -26.36 -1.75 10.97
CA VAL A 306 -26.66 -1.80 9.53
C VAL A 306 -25.50 -2.42 8.76
N GLU A 307 -25.77 -2.87 7.54
CA GLU A 307 -24.75 -3.38 6.61
C GLU A 307 -24.40 -2.30 5.59
N ALA A 308 -23.18 -1.78 5.64
CA ALA A 308 -22.66 -0.82 4.66
C ALA A 308 -21.76 -1.53 3.67
N THR A 309 -22.01 -1.40 2.37
CA THR A 309 -21.17 -1.96 1.31
C THR A 309 -20.48 -0.84 0.54
N VAL A 310 -19.15 -0.91 0.46
CA VAL A 310 -18.28 0.01 -0.29
C VAL A 310 -17.22 -0.80 -1.01
N ASN A 311 -16.98 -0.56 -2.31
CA ASN A 311 -15.99 -1.30 -3.10
C ASN A 311 -16.12 -2.84 -2.99
N ASN A 312 -17.35 -3.37 -2.99
CA ASN A 312 -17.67 -4.80 -2.78
C ASN A 312 -17.20 -5.37 -1.43
N GLN A 313 -16.87 -4.53 -0.46
CA GLN A 313 -16.62 -4.90 0.93
C GLN A 313 -17.81 -4.52 1.79
N THR A 314 -18.30 -5.46 2.59
CA THR A 314 -19.43 -5.24 3.50
C THR A 314 -18.92 -5.05 4.93
N PHE A 315 -19.41 -3.99 5.58
CA PHE A 315 -19.10 -3.57 6.94
C PHE A 315 -20.38 -3.67 7.79
N VAL A 316 -20.29 -4.30 8.95
CA VAL A 316 -21.38 -4.28 9.95
C VAL A 316 -21.16 -3.10 10.88
N VAL A 317 -21.99 -2.07 10.77
CA VAL A 317 -21.81 -0.78 11.43
C VAL A 317 -22.76 -0.65 12.62
N GLY A 318 -22.25 -0.84 13.84
CA GLY A 318 -23.07 -0.80 15.07
C GLY A 318 -23.19 0.59 15.73
N THR A 319 -22.20 1.46 15.55
CA THR A 319 -22.11 2.77 16.23
C THR A 319 -22.30 3.95 15.27
N GLY A 320 -22.82 3.69 14.07
CA GLY A 320 -22.98 4.70 13.04
C GLY A 320 -21.68 5.27 12.49
N LYS A 321 -20.51 4.73 12.87
CA LYS A 321 -19.22 5.11 12.28
C LYS A 321 -18.49 3.89 11.77
N PHE A 322 -17.86 4.03 10.62
CA PHE A 322 -16.92 3.06 10.10
C PHE A 322 -15.89 3.76 9.21
N ASN A 323 -14.73 3.14 9.08
CA ASN A 323 -13.68 3.62 8.19
C ASN A 323 -13.49 2.57 7.10
N PHE A 324 -13.24 3.03 5.88
CA PHE A 324 -12.76 2.18 4.80
C PHE A 324 -11.60 2.88 4.10
N SER A 325 -10.83 2.10 3.36
CA SER A 325 -9.72 2.63 2.58
C SER A 325 -9.95 2.36 1.09
N THR A 326 -9.59 3.32 0.25
CA THR A 326 -9.80 3.25 -1.20
C THR A 326 -8.69 3.95 -1.97
N VAL A 327 -8.51 3.53 -3.22
CA VAL A 327 -7.59 4.13 -4.17
C VAL A 327 -8.29 5.05 -5.18
N TYR A 328 -9.63 5.05 -5.18
CA TYR A 328 -10.44 5.84 -6.08
C TYR A 328 -10.79 7.18 -5.44
N ASN A 329 -10.83 8.25 -6.24
CA ASN A 329 -11.25 9.59 -5.80
C ASN A 329 -12.71 9.64 -5.33
N SER A 330 -13.53 8.69 -5.80
CA SER A 330 -14.91 8.51 -5.35
C SER A 330 -15.31 7.04 -5.35
N THR A 331 -16.20 6.64 -4.46
CA THR A 331 -16.77 5.28 -4.41
C THR A 331 -18.25 5.32 -4.04
N GLN A 332 -18.99 4.28 -4.43
CA GLN A 332 -20.39 4.12 -4.06
C GLN A 332 -20.51 3.43 -2.70
N LEU A 333 -21.31 4.02 -1.82
CA LEU A 333 -21.79 3.44 -0.58
C LEU A 333 -23.25 3.00 -0.75
N ILE A 334 -23.52 1.75 -0.38
CA ILE A 334 -24.88 1.21 -0.25
C ILE A 334 -25.06 0.77 1.20
N VAL A 335 -26.05 1.31 1.90
CA VAL A 335 -26.38 0.89 3.28
C VAL A 335 -27.69 0.12 3.26
N GLN A 336 -27.68 -1.06 3.88
CA GLN A 336 -28.79 -1.98 3.92
C GLN A 336 -29.18 -2.37 5.35
N ARG A 337 -30.47 -2.62 5.54
CA ARG A 337 -31.06 -3.14 6.77
C ARG A 337 -32.26 -4.00 6.41
N GLN A 338 -32.28 -5.26 6.85
CA GLN A 338 -33.37 -6.22 6.56
C GLN A 338 -33.72 -6.29 5.05
N ASN A 339 -32.71 -6.36 4.19
CA ASN A 339 -32.83 -6.36 2.71
C ASN A 339 -33.41 -5.08 2.08
N LEU A 340 -33.54 -3.98 2.84
CA LEU A 340 -33.92 -2.66 2.33
C LEU A 340 -32.69 -1.77 2.20
N THR A 341 -32.57 -1.07 1.09
CA THR A 341 -31.51 -0.06 0.90
C THR A 341 -31.94 1.24 1.56
N VAL A 342 -31.32 1.58 2.69
CA VAL A 342 -31.64 2.78 3.50
C VAL A 342 -30.76 3.98 3.14
N ALA A 343 -29.67 3.78 2.41
CA ALA A 343 -28.93 4.86 1.77
C ALA A 343 -28.17 4.37 0.53
N ASN A 344 -28.02 5.25 -0.46
CA ASN A 344 -27.14 5.08 -1.60
C ASN A 344 -26.46 6.43 -1.85
N ALA A 345 -25.16 6.51 -1.59
CA ALA A 345 -24.40 7.75 -1.62
C ALA A 345 -23.09 7.58 -2.39
N THR A 346 -22.62 8.65 -3.01
CA THR A 346 -21.24 8.71 -3.54
C THR A 346 -20.35 9.35 -2.49
N LEU A 347 -19.34 8.62 -2.04
CA LEU A 347 -18.33 9.09 -1.10
C LEU A 347 -17.13 9.61 -1.87
N ASN A 348 -16.60 10.77 -1.48
CA ASN A 348 -15.34 11.29 -2.02
C ASN A 348 -14.18 10.98 -1.05
N THR A 349 -12.93 11.08 -1.52
CA THR A 349 -11.70 10.85 -0.73
C THR A 349 -11.40 11.89 0.34
N SER A 350 -12.42 12.61 0.83
CA SER A 350 -12.27 13.43 2.03
C SER A 350 -12.13 12.55 3.27
N VAL A 351 -11.38 13.04 4.27
CA VAL A 351 -11.08 12.29 5.50
C VAL A 351 -12.36 11.93 6.27
N GLN A 352 -13.41 12.75 6.18
CA GLN A 352 -14.68 12.52 6.85
C GLN A 352 -15.86 12.79 5.89
N GLN A 353 -16.86 11.91 5.95
CA GLN A 353 -18.11 11.98 5.19
C GLN A 353 -19.28 11.70 6.14
N THR A 354 -20.41 12.39 5.94
CA THR A 354 -21.65 12.12 6.68
C THR A 354 -22.73 11.72 5.69
N VAL A 355 -23.42 10.61 5.98
CA VAL A 355 -24.46 10.05 5.12
C VAL A 355 -25.73 9.90 5.94
N GLU A 356 -26.77 10.63 5.52
CA GLU A 356 -28.09 10.56 6.11
C GLU A 356 -28.84 9.32 5.60
N LEU A 357 -29.34 8.51 6.53
CA LEU A 357 -30.10 7.29 6.24
C LEU A 357 -31.60 7.58 6.21
N GLN A 358 -32.30 6.87 5.34
CA GLN A 358 -33.76 6.81 5.35
C GLN A 358 -34.24 6.02 6.57
N LYS A 359 -35.26 6.55 7.24
CA LYS A 359 -35.92 5.91 8.37
C LYS A 359 -36.69 4.66 7.90
N LEU A 360 -36.89 3.74 8.82
CA LEU A 360 -37.67 2.52 8.63
C LEU A 360 -38.95 2.56 9.45
N LEU A 361 -39.99 1.98 8.87
CA LEU A 361 -41.26 1.73 9.54
C LEU A 361 -41.49 0.22 9.62
N ILE A 362 -41.76 -0.26 10.84
CA ILE A 362 -42.12 -1.64 11.15
C ILE A 362 -43.60 -1.64 11.51
N VAL A 363 -44.44 -2.21 10.65
CA VAL A 363 -45.88 -2.37 10.90
C VAL A 363 -46.12 -3.77 11.44
N ASN A 364 -46.53 -3.85 12.71
CA ASN A 364 -46.85 -5.10 13.38
C ASN A 364 -48.37 -5.23 13.52
N SER A 365 -48.91 -6.38 13.16
CA SER A 365 -50.32 -6.71 13.30
C SER A 365 -50.53 -7.85 14.30
N SER A 366 -51.61 -7.78 15.09
CA SER A 366 -52.01 -8.85 16.01
C SER A 366 -52.39 -10.16 15.31
N VAL A 367 -52.71 -10.10 14.02
CA VAL A 367 -53.05 -11.23 13.15
C VAL A 367 -52.38 -11.09 11.80
N SER A 368 -52.25 -12.19 11.04
CA SER A 368 -51.75 -12.10 9.66
C SER A 368 -52.68 -11.21 8.83
N ALA A 369 -52.18 -10.06 8.39
CA ALA A 369 -52.98 -9.02 7.75
C ALA A 369 -52.34 -8.60 6.42
N THR A 370 -53.17 -8.08 5.52
CA THR A 370 -52.71 -7.33 4.36
C THR A 370 -52.35 -5.92 4.83
N ILE A 371 -51.07 -5.57 4.68
CA ILE A 371 -50.52 -4.26 5.03
C ILE A 371 -50.30 -3.50 3.72
N GLN A 372 -51.06 -2.42 3.56
CA GLN A 372 -50.97 -1.50 2.43
C GLN A 372 -50.31 -0.20 2.87
N ILE A 373 -49.24 0.19 2.17
CA ILE A 373 -48.50 1.43 2.41
C ILE A 373 -48.36 2.13 1.06
N GLY A 374 -49.21 3.12 0.81
CA GLY A 374 -49.38 3.68 -0.53
C GLY A 374 -49.88 2.62 -1.52
N ASP A 375 -49.14 2.42 -2.61
CA ASP A 375 -49.47 1.46 -3.67
C ASP A 375 -48.89 0.05 -3.42
N ALA A 376 -48.04 -0.12 -2.39
CA ALA A 376 -47.44 -1.41 -2.05
C ALA A 376 -48.35 -2.20 -1.10
N ASN A 377 -48.58 -3.49 -1.42
CA ASN A 377 -49.34 -4.43 -0.60
C ASN A 377 -48.48 -5.63 -0.24
N THR A 378 -48.42 -5.98 1.05
CA THR A 378 -47.80 -7.23 1.53
C THR A 378 -48.71 -7.94 2.54
N THR A 379 -48.45 -9.22 2.82
CA THR A 379 -49.23 -10.00 3.79
C THR A 379 -48.33 -10.63 4.84
N GLY A 380 -48.66 -10.45 6.12
CA GLY A 380 -47.91 -11.05 7.22
C GLY A 380 -48.28 -10.53 8.60
N LEU A 381 -47.54 -10.98 9.61
CA LEU A 381 -47.64 -10.51 11.01
C LEU A 381 -46.83 -9.24 11.26
N SER A 382 -45.74 -9.07 10.53
CA SER A 382 -44.85 -7.93 10.63
C SER A 382 -44.28 -7.62 9.26
N GLN A 383 -44.24 -6.34 8.90
CA GLN A 383 -43.62 -5.87 7.68
C GLN A 383 -42.73 -4.66 7.98
N THR A 384 -41.48 -4.72 7.51
CA THR A 384 -40.57 -3.58 7.50
C THR A 384 -40.57 -2.95 6.12
N VAL A 385 -40.66 -1.62 6.06
CA VAL A 385 -40.56 -0.81 4.84
C VAL A 385 -39.72 0.44 5.06
N LEU A 386 -39.31 1.07 3.96
CA LEU A 386 -38.78 2.44 4.00
C LEU A 386 -39.89 3.41 4.41
N MET A 387 -39.57 4.33 5.31
CA MET A 387 -40.49 5.36 5.74
C MET A 387 -40.81 6.29 4.55
N PRO A 388 -42.10 6.51 4.24
CA PRO A 388 -42.47 7.38 3.14
C PRO A 388 -42.02 8.82 3.40
N GLN A 389 -41.56 9.52 2.36
CA GLN A 389 -41.05 10.89 2.48
C GLN A 389 -42.16 11.92 2.71
N ASN A 390 -43.41 11.59 2.35
CA ASN A 390 -44.58 12.44 2.52
C ASN A 390 -45.67 11.65 3.28
N GLY A 391 -46.58 12.37 3.95
CA GLY A 391 -47.70 11.77 4.67
C GLY A 391 -48.47 10.78 3.79
N THR A 392 -48.33 9.49 4.10
CA THR A 392 -48.91 8.39 3.33
C THR A 392 -49.90 7.64 4.21
N SER A 393 -51.05 7.25 3.63
CA SER A 393 -52.02 6.41 4.33
C SER A 393 -51.47 4.99 4.47
N ILE A 394 -51.55 4.45 5.69
CA ILE A 394 -51.35 3.03 5.95
C ILE A 394 -52.69 2.40 6.23
N LYS A 395 -52.96 1.31 5.52
CA LYS A 395 -54.17 0.52 5.68
C LYS A 395 -53.79 -0.91 6.03
N VAL A 396 -54.34 -1.44 7.12
CA VAL A 396 -54.11 -2.82 7.57
C VAL A 396 -55.47 -3.51 7.64
N SER A 397 -55.63 -4.60 6.89
CA SER A 397 -56.89 -5.34 6.80
C SER A 397 -56.68 -6.85 6.90
N ALA A 398 -57.59 -7.54 7.57
CA ALA A 398 -57.61 -8.99 7.66
C ALA A 398 -59.07 -9.48 7.53
N ALA A 399 -59.26 -10.67 6.97
CA ALA A 399 -60.59 -11.24 6.81
C ALA A 399 -61.24 -11.49 8.18
N GLY A 400 -62.47 -10.99 8.38
CA GLY A 400 -63.16 -11.06 9.66
C GLY A 400 -62.72 -10.04 10.69
N PHE A 401 -61.90 -9.04 10.31
CA PHE A 401 -61.49 -7.92 11.15
C PHE A 401 -61.88 -6.57 10.54
N ASP A 402 -62.00 -5.54 11.37
CA ASP A 402 -62.14 -4.16 10.92
C ASP A 402 -60.85 -3.72 10.22
N THR A 403 -60.97 -2.83 9.24
CA THR A 403 -59.79 -2.24 8.60
C THR A 403 -59.28 -1.08 9.44
N PHE A 404 -57.99 -1.11 9.79
CA PHE A 404 -57.29 0.02 10.38
C PHE A 404 -56.74 0.91 9.27
N GLU A 405 -56.98 2.22 9.34
CA GLU A 405 -56.40 3.19 8.41
C GLU A 405 -55.90 4.43 9.18
N THR A 406 -54.66 4.85 8.91
CA THR A 406 -54.07 6.04 9.55
C THR A 406 -53.15 6.78 8.59
N GLN A 407 -53.03 8.09 8.76
CA GLN A 407 -52.00 8.90 8.10
C GLN A 407 -50.75 8.98 8.97
N ILE A 408 -49.60 8.68 8.39
CA ILE A 408 -48.31 8.83 9.06
C ILE A 408 -47.87 10.30 8.97
N ASP A 409 -47.65 10.89 10.14
CA ASP A 409 -46.96 12.15 10.30
C ASP A 409 -45.45 11.87 10.45
N VAL A 410 -44.71 12.00 9.35
CA VAL A 410 -43.30 11.59 9.23
C VAL A 410 -42.39 12.34 10.21
N ASP A 411 -42.77 13.56 10.58
CA ASP A 411 -42.01 14.43 11.49
C ASP A 411 -42.06 13.96 12.94
N LYS A 412 -43.07 13.16 13.32
CA LYS A 412 -43.17 12.57 14.67
C LYS A 412 -42.25 11.38 14.89
N PHE A 413 -41.66 10.83 13.82
CA PHE A 413 -40.79 9.68 13.89
C PHE A 413 -39.34 10.13 13.90
N THR A 414 -38.71 10.12 15.08
CA THR A 414 -37.31 10.58 15.25
C THR A 414 -36.31 9.44 15.28
N ALA A 415 -36.76 8.19 15.48
CA ALA A 415 -35.89 7.02 15.52
C ALA A 415 -35.57 6.50 14.10
N PHE A 416 -34.50 5.70 13.99
CA PHE A 416 -34.17 4.98 12.76
C PHE A 416 -35.22 3.93 12.44
N GLU A 417 -35.55 3.06 13.41
CA GLU A 417 -36.62 2.07 13.30
C GLU A 417 -37.81 2.54 14.15
N ASN A 418 -38.99 2.66 13.52
CA ASN A 418 -40.21 3.09 14.19
C ASN A 418 -41.25 1.99 14.09
N VAL A 419 -41.87 1.63 15.22
CA VAL A 419 -42.83 0.54 15.28
C VAL A 419 -44.25 1.10 15.33
N LEU A 420 -45.09 0.71 14.36
CA LEU A 420 -46.52 0.92 14.38
C LEU A 420 -47.20 -0.41 14.75
N GLN A 421 -47.69 -0.48 15.99
CA GLN A 421 -48.47 -1.63 16.45
C GLN A 421 -49.95 -1.43 16.09
N VAL A 422 -50.51 -2.35 15.30
CA VAL A 422 -51.91 -2.36 14.89
C VAL A 422 -52.62 -3.57 15.51
N ASN A 423 -53.61 -3.29 16.34
CA ASN A 423 -54.50 -4.30 16.89
C ASN A 423 -55.81 -4.23 16.12
N LEU A 424 -56.07 -5.23 15.26
CA LEU A 424 -57.32 -5.31 14.53
C LEU A 424 -58.42 -5.90 15.42
N ASN A 425 -59.58 -5.25 15.45
CA ASN A 425 -60.77 -5.75 16.13
C ASN A 425 -61.56 -6.67 15.20
N VAL A 426 -62.19 -7.72 15.73
CA VAL A 426 -63.04 -8.63 14.95
C VAL A 426 -64.23 -7.85 14.42
N SER A 427 -64.44 -7.84 13.10
CA SER A 427 -65.58 -7.17 12.48
C SER A 427 -66.85 -8.03 12.66
N LYS A 428 -68.01 -7.35 12.78
CA LYS A 428 -69.33 -7.96 13.03
C LYS A 428 -69.55 -9.21 12.16
N ILE A 429 -69.90 -10.34 12.79
CA ILE A 429 -70.17 -11.60 12.08
C ILE A 429 -71.65 -11.63 11.70
N MET A 430 -71.95 -12.02 10.46
CA MET A 430 -73.32 -12.24 10.03
C MET A 430 -73.80 -13.59 10.55
N LEU A 431 -74.76 -13.59 11.48
CA LEU A 431 -75.46 -14.81 11.88
C LEU A 431 -76.64 -15.00 10.91
N GLN A 432 -76.53 -16.00 10.04
CA GLN A 432 -77.63 -16.42 9.18
C GLN A 432 -78.25 -17.69 9.79
N ILE A 433 -79.50 -17.58 10.21
CA ILE A 433 -80.27 -18.70 10.76
C ILE A 433 -81.22 -19.18 9.68
N GLN A 434 -80.99 -20.39 9.17
CA GLN A 434 -81.81 -20.97 8.12
C GLN A 434 -82.72 -22.06 8.72
N PHE A 435 -84.03 -21.84 8.65
CA PHE A 435 -85.02 -22.84 9.02
C PHE A 435 -85.32 -23.71 7.80
N ASN A 436 -85.17 -25.04 7.94
CA ASN A 436 -85.27 -26.00 6.83
C ASN A 436 -86.68 -26.19 6.23
N TYR A 437 -87.68 -25.40 6.66
CA TYR A 437 -89.07 -25.52 6.20
C TYR A 437 -89.60 -24.15 5.74
N THR A 438 -89.69 -24.01 4.41
CA THR A 438 -90.34 -22.98 3.55
C THR A 438 -90.76 -21.62 4.15
N ASN A 439 -90.19 -20.53 3.60
CA ASN A 439 -90.70 -19.15 3.53
C ASN A 439 -91.38 -18.56 4.77
N MET A 440 -90.76 -18.68 5.94
CA MET A 440 -91.19 -17.94 7.12
C MET A 440 -90.28 -16.74 7.38
N THR A 441 -90.73 -15.54 6.98
CA THR A 441 -90.26 -14.27 7.55
C THR A 441 -90.79 -14.16 8.97
N GLN A 442 -90.18 -14.84 9.93
CA GLN A 442 -90.54 -14.71 11.35
C GLN A 442 -89.39 -14.12 12.15
N GLN A 443 -89.76 -13.26 13.12
CA GLN A 443 -88.85 -12.62 14.05
C GLN A 443 -88.28 -13.62 15.05
N PHE A 444 -86.97 -13.58 15.27
CA PHE A 444 -86.31 -14.24 16.39
C PHE A 444 -85.49 -13.22 17.18
N GLU A 445 -85.23 -13.49 18.45
CA GLU A 445 -84.40 -12.66 19.30
C GLU A 445 -83.05 -13.35 19.50
N VAL A 446 -81.97 -12.67 19.17
CA VAL A 446 -80.62 -13.10 19.52
C VAL A 446 -80.21 -12.32 20.76
N GLN A 447 -80.05 -13.04 21.87
CA GLN A 447 -79.56 -12.50 23.11
C GLN A 447 -78.05 -12.72 23.17
N THR A 448 -77.32 -11.61 23.21
CA THR A 448 -75.90 -11.56 23.58
C THR A 448 -75.79 -11.06 25.02
N THR A 449 -74.58 -11.03 25.59
CA THR A 449 -74.37 -10.50 26.96
C THR A 449 -74.77 -9.02 27.10
N ASN A 450 -74.72 -8.26 26.00
CA ASN A 450 -74.79 -6.80 26.05
C ASN A 450 -76.08 -6.26 25.41
N GLU A 451 -76.76 -7.06 24.60
CA GLU A 451 -77.93 -6.62 23.83
C GLU A 451 -78.84 -7.79 23.43
N ASN A 452 -80.15 -7.51 23.39
CA ASN A 452 -81.15 -8.35 22.74
C ASN A 452 -81.46 -7.77 21.36
N ILE A 453 -81.21 -8.53 20.32
CA ILE A 453 -81.39 -8.09 18.93
C ILE A 453 -82.57 -8.87 18.33
N THR A 454 -83.61 -8.16 17.88
CA THR A 454 -84.70 -8.78 17.11
C THR A 454 -84.31 -8.86 15.63
N CYS A 455 -84.28 -10.07 15.09
CA CYS A 455 -83.80 -10.38 13.75
C CYS A 455 -84.92 -10.92 12.86
N ASN A 456 -84.91 -10.56 11.57
CA ASN A 456 -85.86 -11.02 10.55
C ASN A 456 -85.11 -11.87 9.51
N GLY A 457 -85.08 -13.19 9.70
CA GLY A 457 -84.38 -14.13 8.81
C GLY A 457 -82.86 -14.15 8.94
N SER A 458 -82.20 -13.00 9.11
CA SER A 458 -80.77 -12.90 9.41
C SER A 458 -80.48 -11.66 10.27
N CYS A 459 -79.35 -11.68 10.98
CA CYS A 459 -78.84 -10.48 11.64
C CYS A 459 -77.31 -10.49 11.74
N LEU A 460 -76.72 -9.31 11.67
CA LEU A 460 -75.33 -9.12 12.07
C LEU A 460 -75.27 -9.01 13.59
N ILE A 461 -74.38 -9.77 14.19
CA ILE A 461 -74.07 -9.67 15.61
C ILE A 461 -72.58 -9.47 15.80
N VAL A 462 -72.20 -8.73 16.85
CA VAL A 462 -70.81 -8.65 17.26
C VAL A 462 -70.49 -9.97 18.00
N PRO A 463 -69.48 -10.75 17.58
CA PRO A 463 -69.12 -11.95 18.32
C PRO A 463 -68.64 -11.60 19.73
N THR A 464 -69.19 -12.27 20.74
CA THR A 464 -68.75 -12.23 22.13
C THR A 464 -68.11 -13.56 22.50
N GLU A 465 -67.14 -13.59 23.41
CA GLU A 465 -66.57 -14.84 23.95
C GLU A 465 -67.58 -15.70 24.75
N GLN A 466 -68.79 -15.18 24.95
CA GLN A 466 -69.87 -15.81 25.70
C GLN A 466 -70.93 -16.44 24.78
N PRO A 467 -71.67 -17.45 25.27
CA PRO A 467 -72.65 -18.19 24.48
C PRO A 467 -73.75 -17.29 23.92
N ILE A 468 -74.07 -17.48 22.64
CA ILE A 468 -75.16 -16.81 21.95
C ILE A 468 -76.43 -17.61 22.19
N VAL A 469 -77.48 -16.95 22.70
CA VAL A 469 -78.79 -17.57 22.93
C VAL A 469 -79.76 -17.06 21.89
N VAL A 470 -80.22 -17.95 21.00
CA VAL A 470 -81.27 -17.62 20.03
C VAL A 470 -82.61 -18.05 20.59
N ARG A 471 -83.54 -17.09 20.68
CA ARG A 471 -84.91 -17.30 21.12
C ARG A 471 -85.89 -17.10 19.97
N PHE A 472 -86.86 -18.00 19.87
CA PHE A 472 -87.99 -17.85 18.96
C PHE A 472 -89.28 -17.86 19.76
N LYS A 473 -90.03 -16.75 19.74
CA LYS A 473 -91.24 -16.55 20.57
C LYS A 473 -91.02 -16.90 22.05
N GLY A 474 -89.89 -16.44 22.61
CA GLY A 474 -89.49 -16.67 24.00
C GLY A 474 -88.74 -17.98 24.28
N LEU A 475 -88.77 -18.95 23.37
CA LEU A 475 -88.19 -20.28 23.57
C LEU A 475 -86.75 -20.35 23.04
N VAL A 476 -85.81 -20.87 23.84
CA VAL A 476 -84.41 -21.03 23.43
C VAL A 476 -84.32 -22.17 22.41
N VAL A 477 -84.00 -21.83 21.16
CA VAL A 477 -83.87 -22.78 20.05
C VAL A 477 -82.41 -23.08 19.68
N TYR A 478 -81.47 -22.27 20.19
CA TYR A 478 -80.04 -22.49 20.06
C TYR A 478 -79.29 -21.83 21.22
N ASN A 479 -78.30 -22.53 21.78
CA ASN A 479 -77.42 -22.03 22.83
C ASN A 479 -76.05 -22.68 22.66
N ALA A 480 -75.11 -21.96 22.05
CA ALA A 480 -73.74 -22.42 21.89
C ALA A 480 -72.76 -21.24 21.79
N THR A 481 -71.49 -21.56 21.97
CA THR A 481 -70.35 -20.63 21.82
C THR A 481 -69.78 -20.60 20.40
N SER A 482 -70.32 -21.38 19.45
CA SER A 482 -69.78 -21.46 18.09
C SER A 482 -70.40 -20.43 17.14
N THR A 483 -69.56 -19.81 16.32
CA THR A 483 -69.94 -18.90 15.23
C THR A 483 -70.05 -19.66 13.90
N GLY A 484 -70.94 -19.21 13.00
CA GLY A 484 -71.16 -19.81 11.67
C GLY A 484 -72.62 -19.81 11.22
N VAL A 485 -72.93 -20.49 10.10
CA VAL A 485 -74.31 -20.75 9.68
C VAL A 485 -74.91 -21.78 10.63
N ILE A 486 -75.93 -21.37 11.38
CA ILE A 486 -76.61 -22.25 12.34
C ILE A 486 -77.84 -22.83 11.67
N ASN A 487 -77.78 -24.11 11.34
CA ASN A 487 -78.93 -24.87 10.83
C ASN A 487 -79.72 -25.43 12.01
N ILE A 488 -80.86 -24.80 12.32
CA ILE A 488 -81.77 -25.29 13.34
C ILE A 488 -82.66 -26.35 12.69
N THR A 489 -82.37 -27.63 12.95
CA THR A 489 -83.11 -28.79 12.42
C THR A 489 -84.31 -29.19 13.28
N GLN A 490 -84.47 -28.61 14.47
CA GLN A 490 -85.57 -28.93 15.38
C GLN A 490 -86.89 -28.31 14.89
N LYS A 491 -87.96 -29.12 14.83
CA LYS A 491 -89.31 -28.67 14.49
C LYS A 491 -89.90 -27.89 15.68
N VAL A 492 -90.25 -26.63 15.47
CA VAL A 492 -91.01 -25.82 16.43
C VAL A 492 -92.47 -25.82 16.01
N VAL A 493 -93.36 -26.24 16.90
CA VAL A 493 -94.82 -26.20 16.66
C VAL A 493 -95.37 -25.04 17.48
N SER A 494 -96.02 -24.09 16.81
CA SER A 494 -96.72 -22.97 17.47
C SER A 494 -98.23 -23.19 17.43
N PHE A 495 -98.87 -23.11 18.59
CA PHE A 495 -100.33 -23.15 18.69
C PHE A 495 -100.83 -21.72 18.87
N ASN A 496 -101.78 -21.30 18.02
CA ASN A 496 -102.43 -20.00 18.15
C ASN A 496 -103.93 -20.25 18.35
N SER A 497 -104.44 -20.04 19.56
CA SER A 497 -105.90 -20.00 19.77
C SER A 497 -106.30 -18.82 20.65
N THR A 498 -107.55 -18.41 20.46
CA THR A 498 -108.21 -17.30 21.15
C THR A 498 -108.87 -17.73 22.47
N ALA A 499 -108.69 -18.98 22.93
CA ALA A 499 -109.24 -19.47 24.19
C ALA A 499 -108.32 -19.14 25.39
N LYS A 500 -108.93 -18.80 26.53
CA LYS A 500 -108.32 -18.10 27.69
C LYS A 500 -107.64 -18.99 28.75
N GLN A 501 -107.27 -20.25 28.46
CA GLN A 501 -106.41 -21.09 29.31
C GLN A 501 -106.15 -22.46 28.65
N TYR A 502 -104.98 -23.04 28.86
CA TYR A 502 -104.66 -24.43 28.53
C TYR A 502 -104.20 -25.19 29.78
N ASN A 503 -104.62 -26.45 29.93
CA ASN A 503 -103.94 -27.43 30.77
C ASN A 503 -103.07 -28.31 29.87
N LEU A 504 -101.76 -28.27 30.07
CA LEU A 504 -100.83 -29.17 29.39
C LEU A 504 -100.14 -30.04 30.42
N THR A 505 -100.22 -31.34 30.20
CA THR A 505 -99.54 -32.35 31.01
C THR A 505 -98.45 -32.97 30.16
N TYR A 506 -97.19 -32.81 30.58
CA TYR A 506 -96.04 -33.45 29.97
C TYR A 506 -95.29 -34.22 31.06
N GLY A 507 -95.39 -35.55 31.06
CA GLY A 507 -94.98 -36.36 32.21
C GLY A 507 -95.83 -36.07 33.45
N ASN A 508 -95.22 -35.99 34.64
CA ASN A 508 -95.93 -35.83 35.93
C ASN A 508 -96.06 -34.37 36.42
N GLU A 509 -95.71 -33.37 35.61
CA GLU A 509 -95.85 -31.96 36.00
C GLU A 509 -96.94 -31.25 35.18
N THR A 510 -97.70 -30.38 35.85
CA THR A 510 -98.76 -29.55 35.26
C THR A 510 -98.45 -28.09 35.56
N THR A 511 -98.47 -27.22 34.54
CA THR A 511 -98.30 -25.77 34.73
C THR A 511 -99.36 -25.01 33.94
N LEU A 512 -99.94 -23.99 34.57
CA LEU A 512 -100.96 -23.11 33.99
C LEU A 512 -100.30 -21.85 33.42
N GLN A 513 -100.52 -21.55 32.13
CA GLN A 513 -100.14 -20.27 31.54
C GLN A 513 -101.16 -19.75 30.51
N ASN A 514 -101.21 -18.43 30.35
CA ASN A 514 -102.03 -17.70 29.38
C ASN A 514 -101.16 -17.12 28.26
N GLY A 515 -101.42 -17.49 27.00
CA GLY A 515 -100.77 -16.88 25.82
C GLY A 515 -100.47 -17.85 24.67
N THR A 516 -99.88 -17.33 23.58
CA THR A 516 -99.37 -18.12 22.45
C THR A 516 -98.18 -18.95 22.89
N MET A 517 -98.26 -20.29 22.80
CA MET A 517 -97.17 -21.19 23.14
C MET A 517 -96.46 -21.74 21.90
N ALA A 518 -95.13 -21.79 21.98
CA ALA A 518 -94.29 -22.58 21.11
C ALA A 518 -93.67 -23.72 21.93
N MET A 519 -93.65 -24.94 21.39
CA MET A 519 -92.96 -26.09 21.98
C MET A 519 -92.00 -26.68 20.95
N LEU A 520 -90.89 -27.26 21.44
CA LEU A 520 -90.02 -28.10 20.64
C LEU A 520 -90.72 -29.45 20.41
N ALA A 521 -90.94 -29.83 19.16
CA ALA A 521 -91.44 -31.16 18.85
C ALA A 521 -90.33 -32.20 19.11
N PRO A 522 -90.63 -33.34 19.77
CA PRO A 522 -89.67 -34.41 19.91
C PRO A 522 -89.26 -34.94 18.53
N ALA A 523 -88.01 -35.40 18.41
CA ALA A 523 -87.38 -35.80 17.15
C ALA A 523 -87.99 -37.06 16.50
N GLN A 524 -89.07 -37.62 17.06
CA GLN A 524 -89.81 -38.75 16.48
C GLN A 524 -91.32 -38.47 16.55
N ASP A 525 -92.02 -38.84 15.47
CA ASP A 525 -93.42 -38.55 15.19
C ASP A 525 -94.36 -38.98 16.34
N ALA A 526 -94.64 -38.06 17.26
CA ALA A 526 -95.73 -38.20 18.23
C ALA A 526 -97.05 -37.82 17.55
N THR A 527 -97.94 -38.80 17.36
CA THR A 527 -99.18 -38.68 16.57
C THR A 527 -100.40 -38.21 17.36
N SER A 528 -100.25 -37.78 18.62
CA SER A 528 -101.33 -37.05 19.31
C SER A 528 -100.83 -36.18 20.46
N ILE A 529 -101.35 -34.95 20.53
CA ILE A 529 -101.31 -34.06 21.70
C ILE A 529 -102.78 -33.87 22.08
N ASN A 530 -103.19 -34.34 23.26
CA ASN A 530 -104.53 -34.05 23.76
C ASN A 530 -104.56 -32.67 24.40
N ILE A 531 -105.38 -31.80 23.85
CA ILE A 531 -105.74 -30.49 24.39
C ILE A 531 -107.13 -30.67 25.01
N LEU A 532 -107.27 -30.48 26.32
CA LEU A 532 -108.58 -30.35 26.98
C LEU A 532 -108.89 -28.87 27.20
#